data_AF-A0A6P2GYP4-F1
#
_entry.id   AF-A0A6P2GYP4-F1
#
_cell.length_a   1.000
_cell.length_b   1.000
_cell.length_c   1.000
_cell.angle_alpha   90.00
_cell.angle_beta   90.00
_cell.angle_gamma   90.00
#
_symmetry.space_group_name_H-M   'P 1'
#
loop_
_entity.id
_entity.type
_entity.pdbx_description
1 polymer ?
#
loop_
_entity_poly.entity_id
_entity_poly.type
_entity_poly.pdbx_seq_one_letter_code
_entity_poly.pdbx_strand_id
1 'polypeptide(L)'
;MRSLRVRALRPAIPTGTAARPLRKLAVLGMIDLYAVHEEKALDGLLTIHPSRWLYAGRHLGHSAVFDLLSREDQAVRVGNQVIRHFRQLRDAGLDSKTRHKRGYYYATPAVAKRYFEYVPQGRMLECAVRDMLSLSNPDGYAEVHTPAGFVDLLLPSAVVEVKSFIRWKHALGQVLAYSTYYPHHARVIHLYVHGDRKPRLDPQLRVCSQFDVQIKYQNLLPGDLGPMSRLGKIVAA
;
A
#
# COMPACT_ATOMS: atom_id res chain seq x y z
N MET A 1 -12.04 -42.02 -20.55
CA MET A 1 -10.75 -42.64 -20.15
C MET A 1 -9.64 -41.71 -20.63
N ARG A 2 -8.70 -41.17 -19.86
CA ARG A 2 -8.05 -41.61 -18.62
C ARG A 2 -7.90 -40.43 -17.65
N SER A 3 -8.03 -40.76 -16.36
CA SER A 3 -7.78 -39.90 -15.20
C SER A 3 -6.28 -39.72 -14.97
N LEU A 4 -5.82 -38.48 -14.86
CA LEU A 4 -4.50 -38.14 -14.32
C LEU A 4 -4.71 -37.46 -12.96
N ARG A 5 -4.58 -38.26 -11.89
CA ARG A 5 -4.49 -37.78 -10.51
C ARG A 5 -3.12 -37.15 -10.30
N VAL A 6 -3.07 -35.82 -10.14
CA VAL A 6 -1.88 -35.14 -9.60
C VAL A 6 -2.09 -34.97 -8.10
N ARG A 7 -1.28 -35.69 -7.31
CA ARG A 7 -1.20 -35.56 -5.85
C ARG A 7 -0.74 -34.14 -5.50
N ALA A 8 -1.58 -33.36 -4.82
CA ALA A 8 -1.18 -32.11 -4.20
C ALA A 8 -0.28 -32.41 -2.99
N LEU A 9 1.00 -32.06 -3.08
CA LEU A 9 1.88 -31.95 -1.93
C LEU A 9 1.48 -30.71 -1.14
N ARG A 10 0.92 -30.90 0.06
CA ARG A 10 0.65 -29.81 1.01
C ARG A 10 1.98 -29.31 1.58
N PRO A 11 2.29 -28.01 1.56
CA PRO A 11 3.34 -27.47 2.42
C PRO A 11 2.82 -27.37 3.86
N ALA A 12 3.69 -27.74 4.80
CA ALA A 12 3.46 -27.69 6.23
C ALA A 12 3.15 -26.25 6.69
N ILE A 13 2.15 -26.12 7.57
CA ILE A 13 1.83 -24.90 8.30
C ILE A 13 2.88 -24.72 9.39
N PRO A 14 3.66 -23.63 9.43
CA PRO A 14 4.47 -23.31 10.59
C PRO A 14 3.55 -22.66 11.63
N THR A 15 3.14 -23.45 12.62
CA THR A 15 2.74 -22.95 13.93
C THR A 15 3.96 -22.37 14.64
N GLY A 16 3.91 -21.09 15.02
CA GLY A 16 5.01 -20.47 15.76
C GLY A 16 4.88 -18.97 15.86
N THR A 17 4.10 -18.52 16.83
CA THR A 17 4.12 -17.15 17.37
C THR A 17 5.46 -16.92 18.05
N ALA A 18 6.36 -16.25 17.35
CA ALA A 18 7.56 -15.64 17.93
C ALA A 18 7.83 -14.35 17.16
N ALA A 19 7.94 -13.22 17.87
CA ALA A 19 8.35 -11.95 17.30
C ALA A 19 9.65 -12.15 16.51
N ARG A 20 9.59 -11.98 15.19
CA ARG A 20 10.75 -12.16 14.32
C ARG A 20 11.60 -10.89 14.38
N PRO A 21 12.91 -10.97 14.69
CA PRO A 21 13.75 -9.79 14.75
C PRO A 21 13.89 -9.16 13.37
N LEU A 22 13.77 -7.83 13.31
CA LEU A 22 14.16 -7.00 12.19
C LEU A 22 15.49 -7.51 11.60
N ARG A 23 15.50 -7.92 10.33
CA ARG A 23 16.72 -8.35 9.64
C ARG A 23 17.65 -7.14 9.50
N LYS A 24 18.53 -6.93 10.48
CA LYS A 24 19.66 -6.00 10.39
C LYS A 24 20.59 -6.49 9.30
N LEU A 25 20.84 -5.67 8.28
CA LEU A 25 22.02 -5.86 7.45
C LEU A 25 23.22 -5.39 8.27
N ALA A 26 24.08 -6.34 8.62
CA ALA A 26 25.20 -6.17 9.55
C ALA A 26 26.23 -5.11 9.12
N VAL A 27 26.10 -4.51 7.94
CA VAL A 27 27.13 -3.64 7.37
C VAL A 27 26.99 -2.16 7.77
N LEU A 28 25.83 -1.66 8.23
CA LEU A 28 25.69 -0.22 8.59
C LEU A 28 24.71 0.10 9.74
N GLY A 29 24.20 -0.90 10.47
CA GLY A 29 23.19 -0.64 11.52
C GLY A 29 21.88 -0.03 11.00
N MET A 30 21.66 -0.04 9.68
CA MET A 30 20.48 0.48 9.02
C MET A 30 19.37 -0.58 8.92
N ILE A 31 18.12 -0.13 8.97
CA ILE A 31 16.91 -0.93 8.94
C ILE A 31 16.27 -0.83 7.55
N ASP A 32 15.86 -1.96 6.99
CA ASP A 32 15.12 -2.02 5.72
C ASP A 32 13.69 -1.48 5.91
N LEU A 33 13.39 -0.31 5.32
CA LEU A 33 12.08 0.32 5.44
C LEU A 33 10.98 -0.47 4.73
N TYR A 34 11.29 -1.23 3.67
CA TYR A 34 10.29 -2.08 3.01
C TYR A 34 9.92 -3.27 3.90
N ALA A 35 10.88 -3.82 4.65
CA ALA A 35 10.56 -4.84 5.65
C ALA A 35 9.64 -4.28 6.75
N VAL A 36 9.87 -3.04 7.21
CA VAL A 36 8.99 -2.34 8.16
C VAL A 36 7.60 -2.10 7.56
N HIS A 37 7.53 -1.78 6.26
CA HIS A 37 6.26 -1.64 5.51
C HIS A 37 5.45 -2.94 5.55
N GLU A 38 6.09 -4.07 5.22
CA GLU A 38 5.45 -5.39 5.25
C GLU A 38 4.99 -5.77 6.66
N GLU A 39 5.83 -5.53 7.68
CA GLU A 39 5.51 -5.82 9.08
C GLU A 39 4.28 -5.05 9.55
N LYS A 40 4.25 -3.72 9.34
CA LYS A 40 3.07 -2.90 9.64
C LYS A 40 1.82 -3.44 8.95
N ALA A 41 1.95 -3.80 7.67
CA ALA A 41 0.82 -4.29 6.90
C ALA A 41 0.27 -5.62 7.42
N LEU A 42 1.16 -6.54 7.83
CA LEU A 42 0.79 -7.81 8.45
C LEU A 42 0.03 -7.61 9.77
N ASP A 43 0.39 -6.59 10.55
CA ASP A 43 -0.32 -6.20 11.77
C ASP A 43 -1.65 -5.48 11.49
N GLY A 44 -1.93 -5.20 10.21
CA GLY A 44 -3.10 -4.45 9.75
C GLY A 44 -2.97 -2.94 9.92
N LEU A 45 -1.80 -2.45 10.36
CA LEU A 45 -1.52 -1.02 10.49
C LEU A 45 -1.37 -0.38 9.11
N LEU A 46 -2.01 0.76 8.91
CA LEU A 46 -1.88 1.55 7.70
C LEU A 46 -0.44 1.97 7.51
N THR A 47 0.04 1.75 6.29
CA THR A 47 1.37 2.10 5.87
C THR A 47 1.34 2.43 4.40
N ILE A 48 2.29 3.25 3.97
CA ILE A 48 2.53 3.57 2.56
C ILE A 48 3.92 3.08 2.20
N HIS A 49 4.12 2.75 0.94
CA HIS A 49 5.40 2.32 0.42
C HIS A 49 6.53 3.32 0.77
N PRO A 50 7.74 2.87 1.15
CA PRO A 50 8.83 3.76 1.56
C PRO A 50 9.16 4.86 0.54
N SER A 51 9.17 4.55 -0.77
CA SER A 51 9.41 5.59 -1.80
C SER A 51 8.40 6.72 -1.73
N ARG A 52 7.13 6.40 -1.49
CA ARG A 52 6.06 7.40 -1.36
C ARG A 52 6.21 8.19 -0.08
N TRP A 53 6.57 7.57 1.03
CA TRP A 53 6.78 8.28 2.28
C TRP A 53 7.94 9.29 2.14
N LEU A 54 9.06 8.86 1.57
CA LEU A 54 10.21 9.72 1.27
C LEU A 54 9.84 10.82 0.26
N TYR A 55 9.03 10.52 -0.75
CA TYR A 55 8.56 11.52 -1.71
C TYR A 55 7.58 12.52 -1.08
N ALA A 56 6.60 12.06 -0.30
CA ALA A 56 5.55 12.89 0.28
C ALA A 56 6.10 13.85 1.32
N GLY A 57 7.11 13.43 2.08
CA GLY A 57 7.80 14.35 2.99
C GLY A 57 8.29 15.62 2.27
N ARG A 58 8.60 15.55 0.96
CA ARG A 58 9.26 16.64 0.21
C ARG A 58 8.34 17.85 0.11
N HIS A 59 7.04 17.59 0.16
CA HIS A 59 5.97 18.55 -0.07
C HIS A 59 5.19 18.91 1.20
N LEU A 60 5.36 18.14 2.29
CA LEU A 60 4.81 18.47 3.60
C LEU A 60 5.80 19.41 4.30
N GLY A 61 5.59 20.72 4.11
CA GLY A 61 6.49 21.80 4.52
C GLY A 61 7.10 21.63 5.92
N HIS A 62 8.41 21.85 6.01
CA HIS A 62 9.20 22.26 7.17
C HIS A 62 9.04 21.59 8.56
N SER A 63 8.21 20.55 8.79
CA SER A 63 8.11 20.02 10.18
C SER A 63 7.63 18.57 10.42
N ALA A 64 7.31 17.75 9.41
CA ALA A 64 6.77 16.40 9.71
C ALA A 64 7.71 15.23 9.34
N VAL A 65 8.27 15.23 8.13
CA VAL A 65 9.08 14.12 7.60
C VAL A 65 10.48 14.58 7.19
N PHE A 66 10.82 15.87 7.19
CA PHE A 66 12.17 16.31 6.79
C PHE A 66 13.00 17.10 7.79
N ASP A 67 12.45 17.31 8.99
CA ASP A 67 13.27 17.38 10.20
C ASP A 67 13.91 16.00 10.54
N LEU A 68 13.61 14.95 9.76
CA LEU A 68 14.16 13.60 9.91
C LEU A 68 15.63 13.44 9.55
N LEU A 69 16.21 14.39 8.81
CA LEU A 69 17.57 14.33 8.28
C LEU A 69 18.36 15.61 8.62
N SER A 70 17.95 16.33 9.66
CA SER A 70 18.63 17.56 10.11
C SER A 70 19.71 17.30 11.17
N ARG A 71 19.84 16.06 11.65
CA ARG A 71 20.86 15.63 12.63
C ARG A 71 21.94 14.79 11.97
N GLU A 72 23.17 14.91 12.46
CA GLU A 72 24.36 14.27 11.86
C GLU A 72 24.32 12.73 11.82
N ASP A 73 23.51 12.11 12.69
CA ASP A 73 23.35 10.66 12.82
C ASP A 73 22.20 10.07 11.97
N GLN A 74 21.51 10.90 11.18
CA GLN A 74 20.35 10.49 10.39
C GLN A 74 20.69 10.32 8.91
N ALA A 75 20.35 9.15 8.37
CA ALA A 75 20.57 8.86 6.95
C ALA A 75 19.54 7.86 6.41
N VAL A 76 19.23 8.01 5.13
CA VAL A 76 18.48 7.03 4.33
C VAL A 76 19.38 6.58 3.18
N ARG A 77 19.42 5.30 2.89
CA ARG A 77 20.02 4.75 1.68
C ARG A 77 18.91 4.34 0.72
N VAL A 78 18.97 4.83 -0.51
CA VAL A 78 18.06 4.49 -1.60
C VAL A 78 18.89 3.87 -2.72
N GLY A 79 18.79 2.55 -2.89
CA GLY A 79 19.71 1.81 -3.74
C GLY A 79 21.17 1.98 -3.29
N ASN A 80 22.00 2.57 -4.15
CA ASN A 80 23.41 2.84 -3.86
C ASN A 80 23.68 4.25 -3.32
N GLN A 81 22.67 5.12 -3.24
CA GLN A 81 22.84 6.49 -2.79
C GLN A 81 22.57 6.63 -1.30
N VAL A 82 23.46 7.31 -0.57
CA VAL A 82 23.27 7.68 0.84
C VAL A 82 22.83 9.14 0.92
N ILE A 83 21.71 9.35 1.58
CA ILE A 83 20.99 10.62 1.71
C ILE A 83 21.08 11.02 3.17
N ARG A 84 21.83 12.10 3.44
CA ARG A 84 21.99 12.68 4.78
C ARG A 84 21.23 13.99 4.92
N HIS A 85 20.75 14.53 3.81
CA HIS A 85 20.00 15.78 3.78
C HIS A 85 18.84 15.69 2.79
N PHE A 86 17.66 16.22 3.16
CA PHE A 86 16.43 16.05 2.38
C PHE A 86 16.53 16.56 0.93
N ARG A 87 17.35 17.59 0.68
CA ARG A 87 17.57 18.12 -0.68
C ARG A 87 18.10 17.06 -1.65
N GLN A 88 18.88 16.09 -1.17
CA GLN A 88 19.46 15.01 -1.96
C GLN A 88 18.42 13.98 -2.42
N LEU A 89 17.22 13.96 -1.82
CA LEU A 89 16.15 13.05 -2.26
C LEU A 89 15.62 13.35 -3.67
N ARG A 90 15.84 14.59 -4.16
CA ARG A 90 15.48 14.95 -5.54
C ARG A 90 16.27 14.15 -6.57
N ASP A 91 17.49 13.76 -6.21
CA ASP A 91 18.44 13.07 -7.09
C ASP A 91 18.44 11.54 -6.87
N ALA A 92 17.71 11.08 -5.86
CA ALA A 92 17.63 9.69 -5.44
C ALA A 92 16.71 8.80 -6.31
N GLY A 93 16.17 9.33 -7.42
CA GLY A 93 15.30 8.59 -8.31
C GLY A 93 14.03 8.06 -7.62
N LEU A 94 13.49 8.80 -6.64
CA LEU A 94 12.23 8.46 -5.98
C LEU A 94 11.07 8.63 -6.96
N ASP A 95 10.77 7.57 -7.70
CA ASP A 95 9.61 7.51 -8.57
C ASP A 95 8.48 6.78 -7.86
N SER A 96 7.31 7.41 -7.73
CA SER A 96 6.11 6.75 -7.20
C SER A 96 5.67 5.59 -8.08
N LYS A 97 5.96 5.64 -9.39
CA LYS A 97 5.65 4.59 -10.36
C LYS A 97 6.54 3.36 -10.18
N THR A 98 7.78 3.55 -9.72
CA THR A 98 8.74 2.46 -9.54
C THR A 98 8.90 2.14 -8.07
N ARG A 99 8.22 1.09 -7.61
CA ARG A 99 8.27 0.64 -6.22
C ARG A 99 9.20 -0.55 -6.08
N HIS A 100 10.42 -0.25 -5.66
CA HIS A 100 11.39 -1.30 -5.30
C HIS A 100 10.95 -2.10 -4.08
N LYS A 101 11.25 -3.40 -4.05
CA LYS A 101 10.96 -4.28 -2.90
C LYS A 101 12.14 -4.27 -1.91
N ARG A 102 12.20 -5.26 -1.02
CA ARG A 102 13.26 -5.43 0.00
C ARG A 102 14.65 -5.12 -0.51
N GLY A 103 15.42 -4.53 0.38
CA GLY A 103 16.82 -4.23 0.15
C GLY A 103 17.12 -3.04 -0.75
N TYR A 104 16.15 -2.15 -0.92
CA TYR A 104 16.33 -0.91 -1.66
C TYR A 104 16.31 0.33 -0.76
N TYR A 105 15.42 0.38 0.23
CA TYR A 105 15.28 1.51 1.16
C TYR A 105 15.81 1.11 2.53
N TYR A 106 16.92 1.69 2.95
CA TYR A 106 17.42 1.52 4.31
C TYR A 106 17.45 2.84 5.04
N ALA A 107 17.29 2.83 6.35
CA ALA A 107 17.42 4.04 7.13
C ALA A 107 18.09 3.77 8.48
N THR A 108 18.66 4.80 9.09
CA THR A 108 19.13 4.70 10.47
C THR A 108 17.95 4.40 11.41
N PRO A 109 18.18 3.78 12.59
CA PRO A 109 17.10 3.38 13.48
C PRO A 109 16.12 4.50 13.84
N ALA A 110 16.63 5.73 14.04
CA ALA A 110 15.79 6.89 14.32
C ALA A 110 14.81 7.20 13.18
N VAL A 111 15.25 7.13 11.93
CA VAL A 111 14.39 7.38 10.75
C VAL A 111 13.39 6.24 10.55
N ALA A 112 13.83 4.99 10.71
CA ALA A 112 12.95 3.83 10.62
C ALA A 112 11.85 3.83 11.68
N LYS A 113 12.15 4.24 12.93
CA LYS A 113 11.14 4.44 13.97
C LYS A 113 10.08 5.45 13.55
N ARG A 114 10.50 6.58 12.96
CA ARG A 114 9.56 7.62 12.49
C ARG A 114 8.68 7.11 11.33
N TYR A 115 9.25 6.32 10.42
CA TYR A 115 8.48 5.64 9.38
C TYR A 115 7.46 4.67 9.98
N PHE A 116 7.86 3.92 11.00
CA PHE A 116 6.97 3.01 11.70
C PHE A 116 5.80 3.76 12.36
N GLU A 117 6.07 4.86 13.05
CA GLU A 117 5.06 5.67 13.75
C GLU A 117 4.18 6.52 12.81
N TYR A 118 4.59 6.70 11.55
CA TYR A 118 3.83 7.48 10.58
C TYR A 118 2.47 6.82 10.27
N VAL A 119 1.40 7.58 10.51
CA VAL A 119 0.03 7.22 10.13
C VAL A 119 -0.40 8.08 8.93
N PRO A 120 -0.68 7.47 7.76
CA PRO A 120 -1.16 8.19 6.59
C PRO A 120 -2.48 8.93 6.86
N GLN A 121 -2.61 10.17 6.38
CA GLN A 121 -3.80 11.00 6.54
C GLN A 121 -4.19 11.71 5.24
N GLY A 122 -5.43 12.20 5.17
CA GLY A 122 -5.93 12.98 4.03
C GLY A 122 -5.77 12.23 2.70
N ARG A 123 -5.11 12.86 1.73
CA ARG A 123 -4.88 12.28 0.39
C ARG A 123 -4.00 11.02 0.43
N MET A 124 -3.23 10.79 1.50
CA MET A 124 -2.36 9.62 1.63
C MET A 124 -3.10 8.35 2.05
N LEU A 125 -4.36 8.45 2.49
CA LEU A 125 -5.15 7.27 2.87
C LEU A 125 -5.43 6.36 1.69
N GLU A 126 -5.80 6.92 0.54
CA GLU A 126 -6.02 6.16 -0.69
C GLU A 126 -4.75 5.39 -1.12
N CYS A 127 -3.61 6.08 -1.04
CA CYS A 127 -2.30 5.48 -1.25
C CYS A 127 -2.02 4.34 -0.27
N ALA A 128 -2.32 4.51 1.02
CA ALA A 128 -2.09 3.51 2.04
C ALA A 128 -2.95 2.25 1.80
N VAL A 129 -4.24 2.42 1.53
CA VAL A 129 -5.15 1.30 1.25
C VAL A 129 -4.68 0.54 0.01
N ARG A 130 -4.31 1.24 -1.06
CA ARG A 130 -3.75 0.63 -2.27
C ARG A 130 -2.45 -0.15 -2.00
N ASP A 131 -1.54 0.41 -1.21
CA ASP A 131 -0.26 -0.22 -0.90
C ASP A 131 -0.46 -1.49 -0.06
N MET A 132 -1.38 -1.44 0.91
CA MET A 132 -1.80 -2.61 1.70
C MET A 132 -2.41 -3.71 0.83
N LEU A 133 -3.25 -3.34 -0.14
CA LEU A 133 -3.81 -4.29 -1.10
C LEU A 133 -2.73 -4.88 -2.00
N SER A 134 -1.76 -4.07 -2.45
CA SER A 134 -0.64 -4.55 -3.26
C SER A 134 0.21 -5.56 -2.51
N LEU A 135 0.48 -5.36 -1.22
CA LEU A 135 1.19 -6.34 -0.38
C LEU A 135 0.42 -7.65 -0.25
N SER A 136 -0.92 -7.58 -0.15
CA SER A 136 -1.79 -8.75 -0.05
C SER A 136 -1.98 -9.48 -1.40
N ASN A 137 -1.55 -8.87 -2.51
CA ASN A 137 -1.68 -9.40 -3.86
C ASN A 137 -0.34 -9.30 -4.58
N PRO A 138 0.64 -10.16 -4.25
CA PRO A 138 2.02 -10.05 -4.73
C PRO A 138 2.17 -10.21 -6.26
N ASP A 139 1.19 -10.85 -6.91
CA ASP A 139 1.11 -11.02 -8.36
C ASP A 139 0.44 -9.83 -9.07
N GLY A 140 -0.04 -8.85 -8.30
CA GLY A 140 -0.63 -7.62 -8.81
C GLY A 140 0.40 -6.50 -9.01
N TYR A 141 0.04 -5.57 -9.88
CA TYR A 141 0.84 -4.39 -10.20
C TYR A 141 0.09 -3.13 -9.79
N ALA A 142 0.73 -2.26 -9.00
CA ALA A 142 0.14 -0.99 -8.60
C ALA A 142 0.52 0.14 -9.57
N GLU A 143 -0.35 1.14 -9.72
CA GLU A 143 -0.11 2.33 -10.56
C GLU A 143 0.26 2.00 -12.01
N VAL A 144 -0.48 1.08 -12.64
CA VAL A 144 -0.24 0.67 -14.03
C VAL A 144 -0.73 1.75 -14.98
N HIS A 145 0.17 2.26 -15.83
CA HIS A 145 -0.16 3.28 -16.80
C HIS A 145 -1.02 2.75 -17.95
N THR A 146 -2.04 3.52 -18.30
CA THR A 146 -2.87 3.38 -19.50
C THR A 146 -3.01 4.78 -20.15
N PRO A 147 -3.42 4.88 -21.43
CA PRO A 147 -3.72 6.17 -22.03
C PRO A 147 -4.83 6.97 -21.32
N ALA A 148 -5.69 6.32 -20.53
CA ALA A 148 -6.74 6.99 -19.75
C ALA A 148 -6.28 7.40 -18.33
N GLY A 149 -5.05 7.08 -17.92
CA GLY A 149 -4.52 7.35 -16.59
C GLY A 149 -3.89 6.12 -15.93
N PHE A 150 -3.77 6.12 -14.62
CA PHE A 150 -3.10 5.05 -13.87
C PHE A 150 -4.11 4.20 -13.11
N VAL A 151 -4.11 2.89 -13.39
CA VAL A 151 -4.87 1.91 -12.61
C VAL A 151 -4.25 1.79 -11.23
N ASP A 152 -5.06 1.90 -10.18
CA ASP A 152 -4.56 1.76 -8.81
C ASP A 152 -3.92 0.39 -8.56
N LEU A 153 -4.63 -0.70 -8.88
CA LEU A 153 -4.11 -2.06 -8.78
C LEU A 153 -4.65 -2.94 -9.92
N LEU A 154 -3.75 -3.46 -10.74
CA LEU A 154 -4.02 -4.44 -11.77
C LEU A 154 -3.67 -5.83 -11.22
N LEU A 155 -4.68 -6.66 -10.99
CA LEU A 155 -4.53 -8.06 -10.61
C LEU A 155 -4.59 -8.95 -11.85
N PRO A 156 -4.13 -10.22 -11.77
CA PRO A 156 -4.20 -11.15 -12.90
C PRO A 156 -5.62 -11.34 -13.51
N SER A 157 -6.66 -11.04 -12.74
CA SER A 157 -8.06 -11.21 -13.15
C SER A 157 -8.95 -9.98 -12.91
N ALA A 158 -8.39 -8.85 -12.47
CA ALA A 158 -9.21 -7.68 -12.11
C ALA A 158 -8.48 -6.34 -12.27
N VAL A 159 -9.24 -5.32 -12.68
CA VAL A 159 -8.86 -3.91 -12.59
C VAL A 159 -9.51 -3.35 -11.32
N VAL A 160 -8.69 -2.88 -10.39
CA VAL A 160 -9.14 -2.38 -9.09
C VAL A 160 -8.87 -0.89 -8.96
N GLU A 161 -9.90 -0.11 -8.64
CA GLU A 161 -9.80 1.31 -8.32
C GLU A 161 -10.12 1.56 -6.83
N VAL A 162 -9.24 2.26 -6.11
CA VAL A 162 -9.36 2.50 -4.67
C VAL A 162 -9.88 3.92 -4.42
N LYS A 163 -10.95 4.06 -3.64
CA LYS A 163 -11.45 5.39 -3.22
C LYS A 163 -12.03 5.40 -1.83
N SER A 164 -12.08 6.59 -1.23
CA SER A 164 -12.97 6.82 -0.10
C SER A 164 -14.41 6.54 -0.50
N PHE A 165 -15.22 5.96 0.39
CA PHE A 165 -16.63 5.67 0.15
C PHE A 165 -17.41 6.83 -0.48
N ILE A 166 -17.21 8.06 0.00
CA ILE A 166 -17.90 9.26 -0.52
C ILE A 166 -17.55 9.59 -1.99
N ARG A 167 -16.47 9.02 -2.54
CA ARG A 167 -15.98 9.20 -3.91
C ARG A 167 -16.25 7.99 -4.81
N TRP A 168 -17.16 7.11 -4.44
CA TRP A 168 -17.47 5.90 -5.21
C TRP A 168 -17.83 6.17 -6.69
N LYS A 169 -18.51 7.29 -7.01
CA LYS A 169 -18.80 7.66 -8.40
C LYS A 169 -17.55 7.96 -9.22
N HIS A 170 -16.54 8.54 -8.59
CA HIS A 170 -15.25 8.78 -9.24
C HIS A 170 -14.56 7.45 -9.51
N ALA A 171 -14.57 6.54 -8.53
CA ALA A 171 -14.02 5.19 -8.70
C ALA A 171 -14.71 4.44 -9.86
N LEU A 172 -16.04 4.53 -9.94
CA LEU A 172 -16.82 3.93 -11.02
C LEU A 172 -16.40 4.47 -12.39
N GLY A 173 -16.33 5.79 -12.55
CA GLY A 173 -15.90 6.39 -13.83
C GLY A 173 -14.49 5.97 -14.23
N GLN A 174 -13.55 5.96 -13.27
CA GLN A 174 -12.17 5.56 -13.50
C GLN A 174 -12.04 4.08 -13.87
N VAL A 175 -12.66 3.17 -13.10
CA VAL A 175 -12.57 1.73 -13.38
C VAL A 175 -13.18 1.39 -14.73
N LEU A 176 -14.26 2.05 -15.14
CA LEU A 176 -14.85 1.86 -16.47
C LEU A 176 -13.92 2.30 -17.59
N ALA A 177 -13.29 3.48 -17.45
CA ALA A 177 -12.33 3.98 -18.41
C ALA A 177 -11.12 3.04 -18.54
N TYR A 178 -10.54 2.61 -17.43
CA TYR A 178 -9.39 1.72 -17.41
C TYR A 178 -9.69 0.31 -17.95
N SER A 179 -10.88 -0.22 -17.68
CA SER A 179 -11.26 -1.57 -18.10
C SER A 179 -11.37 -1.73 -19.62
N THR A 180 -11.41 -0.64 -20.39
CA THR A 180 -11.34 -0.68 -21.87
C THR A 180 -10.01 -1.26 -22.37
N TYR A 181 -8.93 -1.14 -21.59
CA TYR A 181 -7.62 -1.69 -21.90
C TYR A 181 -7.41 -3.12 -21.36
N TYR A 182 -8.35 -3.61 -20.54
CA TYR A 182 -8.30 -4.93 -19.89
C TYR A 182 -9.69 -5.61 -19.98
N PRO A 183 -10.19 -5.92 -21.19
CA PRO A 183 -11.60 -6.29 -21.40
C PRO A 183 -12.02 -7.61 -20.73
N HIS A 184 -11.06 -8.48 -20.41
CA HIS A 184 -11.31 -9.77 -19.75
C HIS A 184 -11.14 -9.72 -18.23
N HIS A 185 -10.78 -8.57 -17.66
CA HIS A 185 -10.61 -8.42 -16.23
C HIS A 185 -11.92 -8.00 -15.57
N ALA A 186 -12.20 -8.54 -14.39
CA ALA A 186 -13.30 -8.06 -13.56
C ALA A 186 -13.07 -6.60 -13.16
N ARG A 187 -14.14 -5.80 -13.12
CA ARG A 187 -14.10 -4.40 -12.70
C ARG A 187 -14.41 -4.33 -11.21
N VAL A 188 -13.50 -3.79 -10.41
CA VAL A 188 -13.65 -3.73 -8.96
C VAL A 188 -13.43 -2.31 -8.48
N ILE A 189 -14.37 -1.78 -7.71
CA ILE A 189 -14.10 -0.62 -6.85
C ILE A 189 -13.86 -1.10 -5.43
N HIS A 190 -12.78 -0.62 -4.83
CA HIS A 190 -12.42 -0.91 -3.45
C HIS A 190 -12.58 0.34 -2.60
N LEU A 191 -13.61 0.36 -1.77
CA LEU A 191 -13.98 1.51 -0.96
C LEU A 191 -13.39 1.43 0.44
N TYR A 192 -12.82 2.52 0.94
CA TYR A 192 -12.51 2.65 2.37
C TYR A 192 -13.49 3.57 3.09
N VAL A 193 -13.89 3.17 4.29
CA VAL A 193 -14.90 3.86 5.12
C VAL A 193 -14.27 4.25 6.45
N HIS A 194 -14.55 5.45 6.95
CA HIS A 194 -14.06 5.86 8.26
C HIS A 194 -14.91 5.27 9.39
N GLY A 195 -14.26 4.78 10.44
CA GLY A 195 -14.91 4.20 11.62
C GLY A 195 -15.31 2.75 11.40
N ASP A 196 -15.92 2.15 12.42
CA ASP A 196 -16.34 0.74 12.47
C ASP A 196 -17.74 0.48 11.88
N ARG A 197 -18.46 1.55 11.51
CA ARG A 197 -19.83 1.45 11.01
C ARG A 197 -19.87 0.75 9.64
N LYS A 198 -20.79 -0.20 9.51
CA LYS A 198 -21.11 -0.80 8.20
C LYS A 198 -21.75 0.26 7.30
N PRO A 199 -21.17 0.57 6.12
CA PRO A 199 -21.80 1.49 5.19
C PRO A 199 -23.10 0.90 4.63
N ARG A 200 -24.10 1.76 4.38
CA ARG A 200 -25.25 1.38 3.54
C ARG A 200 -24.81 1.53 2.08
N LEU A 201 -24.86 0.43 1.33
CA LEU A 201 -24.33 0.33 -0.03
C LEU A 201 -25.41 0.15 -1.10
N ASP A 202 -26.70 0.10 -0.74
CA ASP A 202 -27.77 -0.25 -1.68
C ASP A 202 -27.79 0.63 -2.94
N PRO A 203 -27.67 1.98 -2.85
CA PRO A 203 -27.59 2.82 -4.05
C PRO A 203 -26.36 2.53 -4.91
N GLN A 204 -25.21 2.30 -4.28
CA GLN A 204 -23.95 2.02 -4.96
C GLN A 204 -24.00 0.68 -5.68
N LEU A 205 -24.50 -0.37 -5.02
CA LEU A 205 -24.69 -1.71 -5.58
C LEU A 205 -25.65 -1.67 -6.77
N ARG A 206 -26.78 -0.95 -6.62
CA ARG A 206 -27.75 -0.79 -7.71
C ARG A 206 -27.12 -0.16 -8.95
N VAL A 207 -26.30 0.87 -8.80
CA VAL A 207 -25.66 1.54 -9.95
C VAL A 207 -24.51 0.71 -10.49
N CYS A 208 -23.60 0.20 -9.65
CA CYS A 208 -22.42 -0.53 -10.09
C CYS A 208 -22.76 -1.85 -10.80
N SER A 209 -23.83 -2.53 -10.37
CA SER A 209 -24.30 -3.76 -11.03
C SER A 209 -24.75 -3.53 -12.48
N GLN A 210 -25.27 -2.34 -12.83
CA GLN A 210 -25.62 -2.01 -14.22
C GLN A 210 -24.40 -1.97 -15.16
N PHE A 211 -23.20 -1.83 -14.60
CA PHE A 211 -21.94 -1.78 -15.34
C PHE A 211 -21.05 -3.00 -15.09
N ASP A 212 -21.57 -4.05 -14.44
CA ASP A 212 -20.81 -5.24 -14.03
C ASP A 212 -19.55 -4.85 -13.24
N VAL A 213 -19.74 -3.98 -12.24
CA VAL A 213 -18.69 -3.52 -11.33
C VAL A 213 -18.95 -4.08 -9.93
N GLN A 214 -17.98 -4.84 -9.42
CA GLN A 214 -18.00 -5.39 -8.08
C GLN A 214 -17.56 -4.34 -7.05
N ILE A 215 -18.19 -4.35 -5.87
CA ILE A 215 -17.82 -3.48 -4.76
C ILE A 215 -17.17 -4.32 -3.66
N LYS A 216 -15.99 -3.91 -3.25
CA LYS A 216 -15.35 -4.36 -2.00
C LYS A 216 -15.20 -3.17 -1.07
N TYR A 217 -15.23 -3.38 0.24
CA TYR A 217 -14.91 -2.31 1.17
C TYR A 217 -14.12 -2.77 2.40
N GLN A 218 -13.44 -1.82 3.03
CA GLN A 218 -12.77 -1.96 4.32
C GLN A 218 -13.03 -0.74 5.20
N ASN A 219 -13.12 -0.99 6.49
CA ASN A 219 -13.22 0.06 7.49
C ASN A 219 -11.81 0.52 7.91
N LEU A 220 -11.62 1.82 8.09
CA LEU A 220 -10.47 2.39 8.75
C LEU A 220 -10.80 2.47 10.24
N LEU A 221 -10.03 1.78 11.06
CA LEU A 221 -10.28 1.53 12.47
C LEU A 221 -9.20 2.17 13.35
N PRO A 222 -9.51 2.38 14.64
CA PRO A 222 -8.48 2.65 15.64
C PRO A 222 -7.46 1.51 15.73
N GLY A 223 -6.23 1.88 16.05
CA GLY A 223 -5.13 0.95 16.31
C GLY A 223 -4.08 1.63 17.19
N ASP A 224 -2.99 0.92 17.44
CA ASP A 224 -1.97 1.33 18.41
C ASP A 224 -1.26 2.64 18.07
N LEU A 225 -1.33 3.07 16.80
CA LEU A 225 -0.75 4.33 16.33
C LEU A 225 -1.78 5.48 16.23
N GLY A 226 -3.05 5.25 16.61
CA GLY A 226 -4.09 6.28 16.65
C GLY A 226 -5.44 5.88 16.04
N PRO A 227 -6.42 6.80 16.01
CA PRO A 227 -7.84 6.52 15.78
C PRO A 227 -8.20 6.01 14.38
N MET A 228 -7.31 6.19 13.40
CA MET A 228 -7.52 5.76 12.01
C MET A 228 -6.26 5.08 11.46
N SER A 229 -5.58 4.30 12.31
CA SER A 229 -4.28 3.72 11.98
C SER A 229 -4.34 2.27 11.51
N ARG A 230 -5.51 1.64 11.49
CA ARG A 230 -5.68 0.23 11.13
C ARG A 230 -6.67 0.06 9.99
N LEU A 231 -6.42 -0.91 9.11
CA LEU A 231 -7.35 -1.35 8.08
C LEU A 231 -8.10 -2.61 8.54
N GLY A 232 -9.42 -2.59 8.47
CA GLY A 232 -10.30 -3.71 8.79
C GLY A 232 -10.25 -4.81 7.74
N LYS A 233 -11.05 -5.87 7.93
CA LYS A 233 -11.14 -6.97 6.96
C LYS A 233 -11.85 -6.52 5.68
N ILE A 234 -11.44 -7.08 4.55
CA ILE A 234 -12.13 -6.89 3.26
C ILE A 234 -13.51 -7.54 3.35
N VAL A 235 -14.54 -6.78 2.99
CA VAL A 235 -15.91 -7.26 2.85
C VAL A 235 -16.33 -7.10 1.38
N ALA A 236 -16.77 -8.19 0.76
CA ALA A 236 -17.47 -8.15 -0.52
C ALA A 236 -18.92 -7.71 -0.26
N ALA A 237 -19.37 -6.71 -1.02
CA ALA A 237 -20.71 -6.14 -0.88
C ALA A 237 -21.68 -6.70 -1.93
#